data_AF-A0A8T4VQM5-F1
#
_entry.id   AF-A0A8T4VQM5-F1
#
_cell.length_a   1.000
_cell.length_b   1.000
_cell.length_c   1.000
_cell.angle_alpha   90.00
_cell.angle_beta   90.00
_cell.angle_gamma   90.00
#
_symmetry.space_group_name_H-M   'P 1'
#
loop_
_entity.id
_entity.type
_entity.pdbx_description
1 polymer ?
#
loop_
_entity_poly.entity_id
_entity_poly.type
_entity_poly.pdbx_seq_one_letter_code
_entity_poly.pdbx_strand_id
1 'polypeptide(L)'
;MMEIMKYEARQRVKGTVTLLVIVSFYLFLLVWMFPSIEASGEAFTEYAQSMPESLQAAFAVESITTIGGFLAAEIYQFIWILMLGLYFTYLGGGLIADDIESGRIDLLLATPVSRVQIVVEKYLSLMVPILAINILMPVVVLVAVHSIGESLPVSDV
;
A
#
# COMPACT_ATOMS: atom_id res chain seq x y z
N MET A 1 8.60 -3.35 29.32
CA MET A 1 7.15 -3.15 29.12
C MET A 1 6.97 -2.25 27.91
N MET A 2 6.32 -2.72 26.85
CA MET A 2 6.16 -2.01 25.57
C MET A 2 4.92 -1.09 25.57
N GLU A 3 4.82 -0.20 26.55
CA GLU A 3 3.62 0.63 26.72
C GLU A 3 3.55 1.79 25.71
N ILE A 4 4.71 2.32 25.27
CA ILE A 4 4.75 3.37 24.25
C ILE A 4 4.30 2.79 22.91
N MET A 5 4.79 1.59 22.55
CA MET A 5 4.37 0.91 21.33
C MET A 5 2.85 0.72 21.29
N LYS A 6 2.24 0.21 22.36
CA LYS A 6 0.79 -0.03 22.43
C LYS A 6 -0.01 1.26 22.29
N TYR A 7 0.43 2.33 22.94
CA TYR A 7 -0.22 3.63 22.87
C TYR A 7 -0.18 4.20 21.44
N GLU A 8 1.00 4.24 20.83
CA GLU A 8 1.21 4.73 19.46
C GLU A 8 0.45 3.86 18.45
N ALA A 9 0.50 2.53 18.60
CA ALA A 9 -0.26 1.59 17.80
C ALA A 9 -1.76 1.89 17.82
N ARG A 10 -2.32 2.18 19.00
CA ARG A 10 -3.75 2.49 19.15
C ARG A 10 -4.12 3.80 18.46
N GLN A 11 -3.25 4.80 18.52
CA GLN A 11 -3.47 6.07 17.81
C GLN A 11 -3.40 5.89 16.29
N ARG A 12 -2.53 4.99 15.81
CA ARG A 12 -2.40 4.68 14.39
C ARG A 12 -3.58 3.92 13.81
N VAL A 13 -4.41 3.24 14.62
CA VAL A 13 -5.58 2.48 14.13
C VAL A 13 -6.48 3.32 13.22
N LYS A 14 -6.78 4.57 13.57
CA LYS A 14 -7.61 5.44 12.72
C LYS A 14 -6.96 5.69 11.37
N GLY A 15 -5.67 6.02 11.35
CA GLY A 15 -4.90 6.21 10.12
C GLY A 15 -4.83 4.93 9.29
N THR A 16 -4.61 3.78 9.94
CA THR A 16 -4.61 2.46 9.30
C THR A 16 -5.96 2.14 8.66
N VAL A 17 -7.07 2.38 9.37
CA VAL A 17 -8.42 2.15 8.83
C VAL A 17 -8.67 3.07 7.64
N THR A 18 -8.32 4.35 7.72
CA THR A 18 -8.46 5.28 6.60
C THR A 18 -7.63 4.83 5.39
N LEU A 19 -6.38 4.43 5.60
CA LEU A 19 -5.51 3.89 4.54
C LEU A 19 -6.15 2.66 3.89
N LEU A 20 -6.58 1.68 4.68
CA LEU A 20 -7.21 0.46 4.19
C LEU A 20 -8.46 0.75 3.37
N VAL A 21 -9.32 1.66 3.84
CA VAL A 21 -10.55 2.05 3.14
C VAL A 21 -10.23 2.69 1.80
N ILE A 22 -9.29 3.65 1.76
CA ILE A 22 -8.92 4.36 0.53
C ILE A 22 -8.29 3.40 -0.48
N VAL A 23 -7.32 2.59 -0.05
CA VAL A 23 -6.61 1.65 -0.93
C VAL A 23 -7.56 0.56 -1.42
N SER A 24 -8.42 0.02 -0.55
CA SER A 24 -9.42 -0.98 -0.95
C SER A 24 -10.42 -0.42 -1.95
N PHE A 25 -10.94 0.79 -1.70
CA PHE A 25 -11.87 1.43 -2.62
C PHE A 25 -11.25 1.67 -4.00
N TYR A 26 -10.02 2.18 -4.03
CA TYR A 26 -9.29 2.39 -5.28
C TYR A 26 -9.02 1.08 -6.02
N LEU A 27 -8.62 0.02 -5.29
CA LEU A 27 -8.41 -1.31 -5.86
C LEU A 27 -9.69 -1.86 -6.48
N PHE A 28 -10.82 -1.80 -5.76
CA PHE A 28 -12.11 -2.22 -6.27
C PHE A 28 -12.50 -1.45 -7.54
N LEU A 29 -12.28 -0.13 -7.56
CA LEU A 29 -12.55 0.69 -8.73
C LEU A 29 -11.73 0.22 -9.94
N LEU A 30 -10.43 0.00 -9.76
CA LEU A 30 -9.55 -0.47 -10.85
C LEU A 30 -9.94 -1.86 -11.35
N VAL A 31 -10.16 -2.82 -10.46
CA VAL A 31 -10.55 -4.18 -10.84
C VAL A 31 -11.91 -4.18 -11.52
N TRP A 32 -12.86 -3.36 -11.05
CA TRP A 32 -14.16 -3.23 -11.71
C TRP A 32 -14.07 -2.60 -13.10
N MET A 33 -13.07 -1.75 -13.35
CA MET A 33 -12.79 -1.16 -14.65
C MET A 33 -12.09 -2.13 -15.62
N PHE A 34 -11.42 -3.17 -15.11
CA PHE A 34 -10.63 -4.11 -15.90
C PHE A 34 -11.37 -4.73 -17.11
N PRO A 35 -12.62 -5.22 -17.00
CA PRO A 35 -13.34 -5.79 -18.16
C PRO A 35 -13.51 -4.79 -19.32
N SER A 36 -13.62 -3.49 -19.02
CA SER A 36 -13.70 -2.45 -20.05
C SER A 36 -12.36 -2.23 -20.75
N ILE A 37 -11.25 -2.42 -20.03
CA ILE A 37 -9.89 -2.32 -20.58
C ILE A 37 -9.61 -3.54 -21.45
N GLU A 38 -9.93 -4.73 -20.95
CA GLU A 38 -9.82 -5.99 -21.70
C GLU A 38 -10.62 -5.95 -23.01
N ALA A 39 -11.87 -5.49 -22.96
CA ALA A 39 -12.70 -5.31 -24.15
C ALA A 39 -12.11 -4.30 -25.17
N SER A 40 -11.25 -3.39 -24.73
CA SER A 40 -10.53 -2.43 -25.57
C SER A 40 -9.09 -2.87 -25.90
N GLY A 41 -8.73 -4.11 -25.57
CA GLY A 41 -7.35 -4.62 -25.61
C GLY A 41 -6.71 -4.61 -27.00
N GLU A 42 -7.48 -4.83 -28.07
CA GLU A 42 -6.96 -4.77 -29.45
C GLU A 42 -6.47 -3.36 -29.81
N ALA A 43 -7.25 -2.33 -29.48
CA ALA A 43 -6.87 -0.93 -29.70
C ALA A 43 -5.66 -0.53 -28.85
N PHE A 44 -5.56 -1.06 -27.63
CA PHE A 44 -4.41 -0.85 -26.75
C PHE A 44 -3.14 -1.51 -27.30
N THR A 45 -3.26 -2.73 -27.84
CA THR A 45 -2.15 -3.48 -28.43
C THR A 45 -1.64 -2.78 -29.71
N GLU A 46 -2.53 -2.28 -30.55
CA GLU A 46 -2.16 -1.52 -31.75
C GLU A 46 -1.43 -0.21 -31.40
N TYR A 47 -1.91 0.51 -30.37
CA TYR A 47 -1.24 1.69 -29.85
C TYR A 47 0.13 1.36 -29.24
N ALA A 48 0.24 0.26 -28.51
CA ALA A 48 1.49 -0.22 -27.92
C ALA A 48 2.56 -0.49 -28.98
N GLN A 49 2.17 -1.16 -30.07
CA GLN A 49 3.06 -1.46 -31.21
C GLN A 49 3.56 -0.20 -31.92
N SER A 50 2.86 0.94 -31.77
CA SER A 50 3.31 2.23 -32.29
C SER A 50 4.38 2.92 -31.42
N MET A 51 4.60 2.45 -30.18
CA MET A 51 5.63 2.97 -29.29
C MET A 51 7.01 2.34 -29.57
N PRO A 52 8.12 3.03 -29.27
CA PRO A 52 9.46 2.44 -29.26
C PRO A 52 9.55 1.19 -28.38
N GLU A 53 10.33 0.21 -28.82
CA GLU A 53 10.52 -1.09 -28.14
C GLU A 53 10.98 -0.94 -26.68
N SER A 54 11.79 0.08 -26.39
CA SER A 54 12.24 0.41 -25.03
C SER A 54 11.10 0.85 -24.09
N LEU A 55 10.05 1.49 -24.61
CA LEU A 55 8.88 1.89 -23.84
C LEU A 55 7.90 0.73 -23.69
N GLN A 56 7.73 -0.10 -24.72
CA GLN A 56 6.89 -1.30 -24.62
C GLN A 56 7.37 -2.25 -23.50
N ALA A 57 8.69 -2.46 -23.41
CA ALA A 57 9.29 -3.27 -22.37
C ALA A 57 9.15 -2.65 -20.96
N ALA A 58 9.23 -1.31 -20.86
CA ALA A 58 9.12 -0.60 -19.57
C ALA A 58 7.69 -0.59 -19.00
N PHE A 59 6.66 -0.60 -19.86
CA PHE A 59 5.25 -0.58 -19.46
C PHE A 59 4.58 -1.96 -19.46
N ALA A 60 5.32 -3.04 -19.78
CA ALA A 60 4.82 -4.42 -19.83
C ALA A 60 3.49 -4.53 -20.58
N VAL A 61 3.39 -3.88 -21.74
CA VAL A 61 2.10 -3.61 -22.38
C VAL A 61 1.38 -4.89 -22.83
N GLU A 62 2.13 -5.95 -23.15
CA GLU A 62 1.56 -7.26 -23.54
C GLU A 62 0.80 -7.96 -22.40
N SER A 63 1.10 -7.67 -21.14
CA SER A 63 0.48 -8.34 -19.99
C SER A 63 -0.63 -7.51 -19.34
N ILE A 64 -0.82 -6.24 -19.74
CA ILE A 64 -1.84 -5.34 -19.15
C ILE A 64 -3.27 -5.76 -19.48
N THR A 65 -3.47 -6.53 -20.56
CA THR A 65 -4.76 -7.10 -20.96
C THR A 65 -5.13 -8.34 -20.15
N THR A 66 -4.20 -8.91 -19.38
CA THR A 66 -4.47 -9.98 -18.43
C THR A 66 -4.69 -9.43 -17.04
N ILE A 67 -5.58 -10.03 -16.25
CA ILE A 67 -5.85 -9.56 -14.89
C ILE A 67 -4.59 -9.59 -14.02
N GLY A 68 -3.74 -10.61 -14.17
CA GLY A 68 -2.48 -10.74 -13.42
C GLY A 68 -1.48 -9.64 -13.76
N GLY A 69 -1.29 -9.34 -15.05
CA GLY A 69 -0.39 -8.26 -15.46
C GLY A 69 -0.94 -6.87 -15.15
N PHE A 70 -2.25 -6.66 -15.26
CA PHE A 70 -2.91 -5.43 -14.83
C PHE A 70 -2.71 -5.17 -13.33
N LEU A 71 -2.93 -6.18 -12.47
CA LEU A 71 -2.67 -6.05 -11.04
C LEU A 71 -1.19 -5.84 -10.74
N ALA A 72 -0.28 -6.50 -11.46
CA ALA A 72 1.16 -6.31 -11.32
C ALA A 72 1.58 -4.86 -11.57
N ALA A 73 1.12 -4.26 -12.67
CA ALA A 73 1.46 -2.90 -13.02
C ALA A 73 0.77 -1.86 -12.13
N GLU A 74 -0.55 -1.92 -12.02
CA GLU A 74 -1.35 -0.86 -11.38
C GLU A 74 -1.42 -0.98 -9.87
N ILE A 75 -1.47 -2.19 -9.33
CA ILE A 75 -1.62 -2.41 -7.88
C ILE A 75 -0.24 -2.63 -7.25
N TYR A 76 0.53 -3.62 -7.72
CA TYR A 76 1.77 -3.99 -7.04
C TYR A 76 2.90 -2.99 -7.28
N GLN A 77 3.11 -2.56 -8.53
CA GLN A 77 4.17 -1.59 -8.81
C GLN A 77 3.79 -0.17 -8.38
N PHE A 78 2.61 0.31 -8.78
CA PHE A 78 2.25 1.69 -8.48
C PHE A 78 1.79 1.90 -7.02
N ILE A 79 0.81 1.13 -6.51
CA ILE A 79 0.36 1.33 -5.14
C ILE A 79 1.37 0.77 -4.13
N TRP A 80 1.74 -0.50 -4.29
CA TRP A 80 2.49 -1.22 -3.26
C TRP A 80 3.92 -0.72 -3.10
N ILE A 81 4.65 -0.58 -4.21
CA ILE A 81 6.03 -0.13 -4.16
C ILE A 81 6.09 1.39 -4.02
N LEU A 82 5.46 2.15 -4.91
CA LEU A 82 5.62 3.61 -4.94
C LEU A 82 4.79 4.31 -3.86
N MET A 83 3.47 4.11 -3.84
CA MET A 83 2.59 4.88 -2.94
C MET A 83 2.76 4.50 -1.47
N LEU A 84 2.76 3.20 -1.13
CA LEU A 84 2.98 2.79 0.26
C LEU A 84 4.41 3.11 0.71
N GLY A 85 5.41 2.96 -0.17
CA GLY A 85 6.78 3.39 0.10
C GLY A 85 6.86 4.86 0.48
N LEU A 86 6.21 5.73 -0.30
CA LEU A 86 6.13 7.17 -0.01
C LEU A 86 5.38 7.45 1.30
N TYR A 87 4.22 6.82 1.51
CA TYR A 87 3.41 6.99 2.70
C TYR A 87 4.16 6.59 3.98
N PHE A 88 4.80 5.42 4.00
CA PHE A 88 5.56 4.96 5.16
C PHE A 88 6.85 5.76 5.36
N THR A 89 7.47 6.27 4.29
CA THR A 89 8.59 7.21 4.41
C THR A 89 8.16 8.51 5.10
N TYR A 90 7.01 9.06 4.69
CA TYR A 90 6.43 10.25 5.32
C TYR A 90 6.11 10.01 6.81
N LEU A 91 5.41 8.91 7.12
CA LEU A 91 5.12 8.54 8.51
C LEU A 91 6.39 8.31 9.33
N GLY A 92 7.42 7.70 8.73
CA GLY A 92 8.71 7.44 9.35
C GLY A 92 9.45 8.72 9.71
N GLY A 93 9.41 9.72 8.82
CA GLY A 93 10.01 11.04 9.06
C GLY A 93 9.35 11.79 10.23
N GLY A 94 8.02 11.69 10.37
CA GLY A 94 7.25 12.32 11.45
C GLY A 94 7.39 11.66 12.82
N LEU A 95 7.88 10.41 12.91
CA LEU A 95 7.88 9.62 14.16
C LEU A 95 8.45 10.35 15.39
N ILE A 96 9.50 11.15 15.17
CA ILE A 96 10.20 11.93 16.19
C ILE A 96 9.98 13.42 15.98
N ALA A 97 9.96 13.89 14.73
CA ALA A 97 9.79 15.31 14.42
C ALA A 97 8.49 15.88 14.99
N ASP A 98 7.37 15.16 14.84
CA ASP A 98 6.06 15.60 15.31
C ASP A 98 6.02 15.77 16.85
N ASP A 99 6.72 14.89 17.57
CA ASP A 99 6.83 14.97 19.03
C ASP A 99 7.72 16.14 19.50
N ILE A 100 8.72 16.52 18.69
CA ILE A 100 9.56 17.70 18.95
C ILE A 100 8.74 18.97 18.71
N GLU A 101 8.07 19.07 17.56
CA GLU A 101 7.29 20.24 17.18
C GLU A 101 6.12 20.50 18.12
N SER A 102 5.47 19.43 18.61
CA SER A 102 4.36 19.52 19.58
C SER A 102 4.81 19.72 21.03
N GLY A 103 6.12 19.71 21.33
CA GLY A 103 6.66 19.77 22.69
C GLY A 103 6.40 18.51 23.53
N ARG A 104 5.81 17.46 22.95
CA ARG A 104 5.52 16.19 23.62
C ARG A 104 6.79 15.44 24.03
N ILE A 105 7.89 15.63 23.29
CA ILE A 105 9.15 14.93 23.55
C ILE A 105 9.72 15.24 24.95
N ASP A 106 9.50 16.44 25.48
CA ASP A 106 9.96 16.82 26.81
C ASP A 106 9.28 16.00 27.91
N LEU A 107 7.97 15.75 27.75
CA LEU A 107 7.20 14.90 28.65
C LEU A 107 7.63 13.44 28.59
N LEU A 108 7.94 12.92 27.39
CA LEU A 108 8.42 11.55 27.22
C LEU A 108 9.79 11.36 27.87
N LEU A 109 10.69 12.33 27.72
CA LEU A 109 12.04 12.27 28.29
C LEU A 109 12.10 12.53 29.80
N ALA A 110 11.04 13.08 30.40
CA ALA A 110 10.90 13.19 31.85
C ALA A 110 10.60 11.83 32.52
N THR A 111 10.17 10.82 31.75
CA THR A 111 9.96 9.46 32.25
C THR A 111 11.29 8.69 32.35
N PRO A 112 11.42 7.69 33.25
CA PRO A 112 12.63 6.90 33.40
C PRO A 112 12.79 5.84 32.30
N VAL A 113 12.67 6.25 31.03
CA VAL A 113 12.76 5.39 29.85
C VAL A 113 13.94 5.81 28.98
N SER A 114 14.69 4.84 28.46
CA SER A 114 15.85 5.15 27.61
C SER A 114 15.43 5.74 26.26
N ARG A 115 16.23 6.66 25.71
CA ARG A 115 15.98 7.27 24.39
C ARG A 115 15.90 6.22 23.27
N VAL A 116 16.77 5.21 23.32
CA VAL A 116 16.79 4.11 22.34
C VAL A 116 15.48 3.33 22.39
N GLN A 117 14.97 3.01 23.59
CA GLN A 117 13.70 2.31 23.75
C GLN A 117 12.53 3.12 23.16
N ILE A 118 12.50 4.44 23.36
CA ILE A 118 11.46 5.30 22.78
C ILE A 118 11.46 5.21 21.25
N VAL A 119 12.64 5.33 20.62
CA VAL A 119 12.76 5.26 19.15
C VAL A 119 12.35 3.88 18.63
N VAL A 120 12.82 2.81 19.27
CA VAL A 120 12.49 1.44 18.86
C VAL A 120 11.00 1.14 19.03
N GLU A 121 10.38 1.50 20.15
CA GLU A 121 8.95 1.27 20.37
C GLU A 121 8.08 2.09 19.40
N LYS A 122 8.47 3.32 19.08
CA LYS A 122 7.81 4.14 18.06
C LYS A 122 7.95 3.54 16.67
N TYR A 123 9.14 3.08 16.30
CA TYR A 123 9.35 2.39 15.03
C TYR A 123 8.51 1.12 14.93
N LEU A 124 8.50 0.29 15.98
CA LEU A 124 7.69 -0.93 16.04
C LEU A 124 6.19 -0.65 15.97
N SER A 125 5.73 0.54 16.38
CA SER A 125 4.31 0.91 16.21
C SER A 125 3.88 0.99 14.74
N LEU A 126 4.82 1.22 13.79
CA LEU A 126 4.53 1.19 12.35
C LEU A 126 4.25 -0.23 11.84
N MET A 127 4.61 -1.28 12.58
CA MET A 127 4.28 -2.65 12.19
C MET A 127 2.77 -2.87 12.15
N VAL A 128 1.97 -2.12 12.91
CA VAL A 128 0.52 -2.26 12.91
C VAL A 128 -0.09 -1.91 11.55
N PRO A 129 0.09 -0.70 10.98
CA PRO A 129 -0.38 -0.41 9.63
C PRO A 129 0.24 -1.32 8.56
N ILE A 130 1.53 -1.67 8.68
CA ILE A 130 2.22 -2.53 7.71
C ILE A 130 1.62 -3.93 7.69
N LEU A 131 1.44 -4.57 8.85
CA LEU A 131 0.86 -5.90 8.92
C LEU A 131 -0.62 -5.89 8.53
N ALA A 132 -1.37 -4.87 8.97
CA ALA A 132 -2.77 -4.75 8.61
C ALA A 132 -2.98 -4.69 7.09
N ILE A 133 -2.20 -3.87 6.38
CA ILE A 133 -2.33 -3.75 4.93
C ILE A 133 -1.87 -5.03 4.21
N ASN A 134 -0.78 -5.67 4.64
CA ASN A 134 -0.30 -6.90 4.02
C ASN A 134 -1.21 -8.11 4.25
N ILE A 135 -1.98 -8.14 5.34
CA ILE A 135 -2.91 -9.24 5.62
C ILE A 135 -4.27 -9.01 4.94
N LEU A 136 -4.77 -7.76 4.97
CA LEU A 136 -6.13 -7.47 4.50
C LEU A 136 -6.20 -7.30 2.97
N MET A 137 -5.19 -6.71 2.35
CA MET A 137 -5.28 -6.40 0.92
C MET A 137 -5.28 -7.62 0.00
N PRO A 138 -4.55 -8.72 0.29
CA PRO A 138 -4.72 -9.95 -0.49
C PRO A 138 -6.16 -10.46 -0.50
N VAL A 139 -6.85 -10.38 0.64
CA VAL A 139 -8.27 -10.73 0.75
C VAL A 139 -9.13 -9.80 -0.12
N VAL A 140 -8.84 -8.51 -0.10
CA VAL A 140 -9.55 -7.50 -0.92
C VAL A 140 -9.33 -7.76 -2.42
N VAL A 141 -8.10 -8.08 -2.85
CA VAL A 141 -7.79 -8.44 -4.24
C VAL A 141 -8.60 -9.65 -4.67
N LEU A 142 -8.58 -10.73 -3.89
CA LEU A 142 -9.31 -11.96 -4.19
C LEU A 142 -10.82 -11.71 -4.31
N VAL A 143 -11.40 -10.93 -3.39
CA VAL A 143 -12.83 -10.58 -3.43
C VAL A 143 -13.14 -9.71 -4.64
N ALA A 144 -12.31 -8.71 -4.95
CA ALA A 144 -12.51 -7.82 -6.09
C ALA A 144 -12.44 -8.59 -7.42
N VAL A 145 -11.45 -9.46 -7.59
CA VAL A 145 -11.27 -10.27 -8.80
C VAL A 145 -12.42 -11.27 -8.96
N HIS A 146 -12.83 -11.91 -7.86
CA HIS A 146 -14.00 -12.80 -7.89
C HIS A 146 -15.29 -12.07 -8.27
N SER A 147 -15.43 -10.79 -7.89
CA SER A 147 -16.64 -10.00 -8.20
C SER A 147 -16.84 -9.71 -9.69
N ILE A 148 -15.77 -9.74 -10.48
CA ILE A 148 -15.83 -9.58 -11.94
C ILE A 148 -15.89 -10.93 -12.69
N GLY A 149 -15.97 -12.05 -11.97
CA GLY A 149 -16.05 -13.40 -12.56
C GLY A 149 -14.70 -14.01 -12.94
N GLU A 150 -13.60 -13.32 -12.63
CA GLU A 150 -12.23 -13.79 -12.86
C GLU A 150 -11.74 -14.66 -11.70
N SER A 151 -10.74 -15.51 -11.97
CA SER A 151 -10.11 -16.33 -10.95
C SER A 151 -8.59 -16.15 -10.94
N LEU A 152 -8.03 -15.81 -9.79
CA LEU A 152 -6.59 -15.80 -9.55
C LEU A 152 -6.21 -16.88 -8.54
N PRO A 153 -5.12 -17.63 -8.79
CA PRO A 153 -4.53 -18.51 -7.79
C PRO A 153 -4.14 -17.72 -6.54
N VAL A 154 -4.39 -18.29 -5.36
CA VAL A 154 -4.01 -17.66 -4.08
C VAL A 154 -2.49 -17.48 -3.94
N SER A 155 -1.69 -18.23 -4.70
CA SER A 155 -0.23 -18.08 -4.74
C SER A 155 0.25 -16.79 -5.42
N ASP A 156 -0.62 -16.16 -6.21
CA ASP A 156 -0.27 -15.05 -7.10
C ASP A 156 -0.73 -13.70 -6.53
N VAL A 157 -1.20 -13.70 -5.28
CA VAL A 157 -1.68 -12.53 -4.52
C VAL A 157 -0.77 -12.22 -3.34
#